data_AF-A0A2A5AIF3-F1
#
_entry.id   AF-A0A2A5AIF3-F1
#
_cell.length_a   1.000
_cell.length_b   1.000
_cell.length_c   1.000
_cell.angle_alpha   90.00
_cell.angle_beta   90.00
_cell.angle_gamma   90.00
#
_symmetry.space_group_name_H-M   'P 1'
#
loop_
_entity.id
_entity.type
_entity.pdbx_description
1 polymer ?
#
loop_
_entity_poly.entity_id
_entity_poly.type
_entity_poly.pdbx_seq_one_letter_code
_entity_poly.pdbx_strand_id
1 'polypeptide(L)'
;MKKKISERIERCSVTLVYLTENSAQSDWVNWEITKSIELGKGVVCVHKHGENLTSYPKSVTENNLPVVAWNHEALNSAIAKASSES
;
A
#
# COMPACT_ATOMS: atom_id res chain seq x y z
N MET A 1 -5.51 -15.42 -11.70
CA MET A 1 -5.23 -13.98 -11.54
C MET A 1 -4.36 -13.66 -10.32
N LYS A 2 -4.68 -14.16 -9.11
CA LYS A 2 -3.91 -13.87 -7.87
C LYS A 2 -2.40 -14.16 -7.95
N LYS A 3 -1.99 -15.30 -8.55
CA LYS A 3 -0.58 -15.69 -8.72
C LYS A 3 0.29 -14.64 -9.44
N LYS A 4 -0.26 -13.96 -10.46
CA LYS A 4 0.50 -13.02 -11.29
C LYS A 4 0.81 -11.71 -10.56
N ILE A 5 0.05 -11.39 -9.51
CA ILE A 5 0.26 -10.23 -8.64
C ILE A 5 1.26 -10.59 -7.54
N SER A 6 1.15 -11.78 -6.94
CA SER A 6 2.13 -12.28 -5.97
C SER A 6 3.55 -12.38 -6.54
N GLU A 7 3.71 -12.91 -7.76
CA GLU A 7 5.02 -13.00 -8.43
C GLU A 7 5.63 -11.61 -8.69
N ARG A 8 4.81 -10.58 -8.90
CA ARG A 8 5.27 -9.19 -9.05
C ARG A 8 5.66 -8.58 -7.71
N ILE A 9 4.90 -8.86 -6.65
CA ILE A 9 5.21 -8.42 -5.28
C ILE A 9 6.53 -9.04 -4.81
N GLU A 10 6.78 -10.32 -5.10
CA GLU A 10 8.03 -11.01 -4.72
C GLU A 10 9.28 -10.36 -5.35
N ARG A 11 9.16 -9.89 -6.59
CA ARG A 11 10.27 -9.24 -7.34
C ARG A 11 10.47 -7.76 -7.01
N CYS A 12 9.59 -7.16 -6.21
CA CYS A 12 9.68 -5.76 -5.81
C CYS A 12 10.20 -5.64 -4.37
N SER A 13 10.88 -4.54 -4.07
CA SER A 13 11.26 -4.19 -2.68
C SER A 13 10.13 -3.46 -1.96
N VAL A 14 9.31 -2.70 -2.71
CA VAL A 14 8.21 -1.89 -2.17
C VAL A 14 6.93 -2.15 -2.97
N THR A 15 5.81 -2.37 -2.27
CA THR A 15 4.47 -2.48 -2.85
C THR A 15 3.71 -1.17 -2.66
N LEU A 16 3.22 -0.60 -3.76
CA LEU A 16 2.37 0.59 -3.77
C LEU A 16 0.90 0.18 -3.85
N VAL A 17 0.09 0.60 -2.88
CA VAL A 17 -1.34 0.27 -2.82
C VAL A 17 -2.17 1.53 -3.03
N TYR A 18 -2.90 1.58 -4.14
CA TYR A 18 -3.78 2.71 -4.46
C TYR A 18 -5.12 2.59 -3.75
N LEU A 19 -5.37 3.52 -2.84
CA LEU A 19 -6.59 3.63 -2.05
C LEU A 19 -7.56 4.61 -2.71
N THR A 20 -8.80 4.15 -2.85
CA THR A 20 -9.98 4.91 -3.27
C THR A 20 -11.03 4.80 -2.17
N GLU A 21 -12.08 5.64 -2.18
CA GLU A 21 -13.18 5.54 -1.21
C GLU A 21 -13.79 4.13 -1.12
N ASN A 22 -13.83 3.39 -2.24
CA ASN A 22 -14.33 2.02 -2.27
C ASN A 22 -13.29 0.95 -1.87
N SER A 23 -12.00 1.32 -1.81
CA SER A 23 -10.93 0.39 -1.44
C SER A 23 -11.04 -0.09 0.00
N ALA A 24 -11.68 0.68 0.89
CA ALA A 24 -11.92 0.30 2.28
C ALA A 24 -12.82 -0.94 2.43
N GLN A 25 -13.71 -1.20 1.45
CA GLN A 25 -14.60 -2.37 1.43
C GLN A 25 -14.04 -3.55 0.64
N SER A 26 -12.88 -3.40 0.00
CA SER A 26 -12.33 -4.44 -0.85
C SER A 26 -11.48 -5.43 -0.06
N ASP A 27 -12.00 -6.64 0.13
CA ASP A 27 -11.23 -7.78 0.69
C ASP A 27 -9.95 -8.07 -0.10
N TRP A 28 -9.95 -7.72 -1.39
CA TRP A 28 -8.80 -7.85 -2.28
C TRP A 28 -7.64 -6.94 -1.86
N VAL A 29 -7.93 -5.69 -1.51
CA VAL A 29 -6.93 -4.71 -1.05
C VAL A 29 -6.33 -5.13 0.28
N ASN A 30 -7.17 -5.61 1.20
CA ASN A 30 -6.70 -6.16 2.47
C ASN A 30 -5.74 -7.35 2.25
N TRP A 31 -6.10 -8.27 1.36
CA TRP A 31 -5.26 -9.42 1.06
C TRP A 31 -3.91 -9.04 0.44
N GLU A 32 -3.86 -8.07 -0.48
CA GLU A 32 -2.60 -7.60 -1.09
C GLU A 32 -1.65 -6.96 -0.07
N ILE A 33 -2.21 -6.18 0.86
CA ILE A 33 -1.46 -5.54 1.95
C ILE A 33 -0.90 -6.60 2.88
N THR A 34 -1.75 -7.48 3.42
CA THR A 34 -1.33 -8.56 4.32
C THR A 34 -0.25 -9.41 3.67
N LYS A 35 -0.41 -9.76 2.38
CA LYS A 35 0.56 -10.60 1.69
C LYS A 35 1.91 -9.89 1.50
N SER A 36 1.91 -8.60 1.21
CA SER A 36 3.14 -7.82 1.07
C SER A 36 3.90 -7.70 2.40
N ILE A 37 3.16 -7.53 3.51
CA ILE A 37 3.73 -7.53 4.87
C ILE A 37 4.29 -8.90 5.25
N GLU A 38 3.55 -9.98 4.98
CA GLU A 38 4.03 -11.37 5.20
C GLU A 38 5.34 -11.65 4.45
N LEU A 39 5.52 -11.06 3.28
CA LEU A 39 6.73 -11.18 2.46
C LEU A 39 7.86 -10.24 2.90
N GLY A 40 7.67 -9.47 3.98
CA GLY A 40 8.65 -8.52 4.51
C GLY A 40 8.92 -7.35 3.56
N LYS A 41 7.96 -7.00 2.70
CA LYS A 41 8.11 -5.90 1.74
C LYS A 41 7.63 -4.60 2.35
N GLY A 42 8.31 -3.50 2.06
CA GLY A 42 7.81 -2.18 2.38
C GLY A 42 6.47 -1.92 1.69
N VAL A 43 5.44 -1.53 2.43
CA VAL A 43 4.12 -1.22 1.87
C VAL A 43 3.85 0.27 1.99
N VAL A 44 3.51 0.90 0.87
CA VAL A 44 3.14 2.31 0.82
C VAL A 44 1.73 2.44 0.28
N CYS A 45 0.85 3.02 1.07
CA CYS A 45 -0.50 3.33 0.66
C CYS A 45 -0.54 4.73 0.05
N VAL A 46 -1.18 4.86 -1.11
CA VAL A 46 -1.34 6.14 -1.80
C VAL A 46 -2.80 6.42 -2.06
N HIS A 47 -3.24 7.65 -1.86
CA HIS A 47 -4.60 8.09 -2.20
C HIS A 47 -4.56 9.26 -3.16
N LYS A 48 -5.66 9.52 -3.88
CA LYS A 48 -5.72 10.64 -4.81
C LYS A 48 -5.52 11.97 -4.09
N HIS A 49 -4.67 12.84 -4.66
CA HIS A 49 -4.48 14.20 -4.14
C HIS A 49 -5.79 15.00 -4.23
N GLY A 50 -6.24 15.52 -3.08
CA GLY A 50 -7.52 16.24 -2.96
C GLY A 50 -8.71 15.38 -2.49
N GLU A 51 -8.54 14.06 -2.38
CA GLU A 51 -9.54 13.14 -1.84
C GLU A 51 -9.13 12.75 -0.43
N ASN A 52 -9.91 13.18 0.57
CA ASN A 52 -9.72 12.73 1.95
C ASN A 52 -10.43 11.40 2.12
N LEU A 53 -9.64 10.32 2.19
CA LEU A 53 -10.20 9.02 2.52
C LEU A 53 -10.73 9.08 3.95
N THR A 54 -12.05 8.97 4.09
CA THR A 54 -12.70 8.95 5.40
C THR A 54 -12.59 7.56 6.03
N SER A 55 -12.33 6.54 5.22
CA SER A 55 -12.18 5.14 5.65
C SER A 55 -10.94 4.51 5.02
N TYR A 56 -10.20 3.78 5.86
CA TYR A 56 -9.05 2.99 5.44
C TYR A 56 -9.38 1.51 5.57
N PRO A 57 -8.79 0.64 4.73
CA PRO A 57 -8.86 -0.80 4.95
C PRO A 57 -8.28 -1.13 6.33
N LYS A 58 -8.89 -2.09 7.04
CA LYS A 58 -8.45 -2.48 8.39
C LYS A 58 -6.96 -2.82 8.45
N SER A 59 -6.46 -3.51 7.43
CA SER A 59 -5.04 -3.87 7.29
C SER A 59 -4.11 -2.66 7.30
N VAL A 60 -4.52 -1.49 6.78
CA VAL A 60 -3.71 -0.26 6.78
C VAL A 60 -3.61 0.30 8.19
N THR A 61 -4.74 0.41 8.89
CA THR A 61 -4.82 0.94 10.25
C THR A 61 -4.14 0.02 11.27
N GLU A 62 -4.35 -1.29 11.16
CA GLU A 62 -3.79 -2.30 12.07
C GLU A 62 -2.26 -2.39 11.96
N ASN A 63 -1.72 -2.24 10.75
CA ASN A 63 -0.28 -2.30 10.49
C ASN A 63 0.38 -0.91 10.48
N ASN A 64 -0.38 0.14 10.83
CA ASN A 64 0.06 1.54 10.87
C ASN A 64 0.87 1.97 9.63
N LEU A 65 0.39 1.58 8.45
CA LEU A 65 1.12 1.76 7.21
C LEU A 65 1.15 3.23 6.80
N PRO A 66 2.24 3.69 6.16
CA PRO A 66 2.32 5.05 5.66
C PRO A 66 1.29 5.25 4.54
N VAL A 67 0.36 6.19 4.77
CA VAL A 67 -0.59 6.66 3.77
C VAL A 67 -0.16 8.04 3.29
N VAL A 68 0.07 8.20 1.99
CA VAL A 68 0.48 9.48 1.40
C VAL A 68 -0.42 9.88 0.23
N ALA A 69 -0.59 11.18 0.03
CA ALA A 69 -1.28 11.68 -1.16
C ALA A 69 -0.45 11.39 -2.41
N TRP A 70 -1.12 11.15 -3.54
CA TRP A 70 -0.49 10.97 -4.85
C TRP A 70 0.11 12.30 -5.31
N ASN A 71 1.33 12.58 -4.86
CA ASN A 71 2.17 13.67 -5.30
C ASN A 71 3.61 13.15 -5.48
N HIS A 72 4.40 13.76 -6.35
CA HIS A 72 5.74 13.27 -6.66
C HIS A 72 6.69 13.28 -5.45
N GLU A 73 6.60 14.29 -4.58
CA GLU A 73 7.47 14.40 -3.40
C GLU A 73 7.17 13.35 -2.33
N ALA A 74 5.91 13.14 -1.96
CA ALA A 74 5.51 12.19 -0.94
C ALA A 74 5.68 10.75 -1.42
N LEU A 75 5.50 10.47 -2.72
CA LEU A 75 5.85 9.16 -3.28
C LEU A 75 7.34 8.86 -3.11
N ASN A 76 8.22 9.79 -3.50
CA ASN A 76 9.66 9.61 -3.33
C ASN A 76 10.06 9.44 -1.86
N SER A 77 9.50 10.25 -0.96
CA SER A 77 9.76 10.14 0.47
C SER A 77 9.26 8.81 1.05
N ALA A 78 8.09 8.34 0.64
CA ALA A 78 7.50 7.11 1.14
C ALA A 78 8.22 5.87 0.62
N ILE A 79 8.63 5.88 -0.66
CA ILE A 79 9.43 4.81 -1.25
C ILE A 79 10.80 4.72 -0.56
N ALA A 80 11.47 5.86 -0.33
CA ALA A 80 12.76 5.90 0.35
C ALA A 80 12.66 5.34 1.78
N LYS A 81 11.61 5.71 2.52
CA LYS A 81 11.34 5.21 3.87
C LYS A 81 11.05 3.71 3.86
N ALA A 82 10.13 3.26 3.02
CA ALA A 82 9.74 1.86 2.92
C ALA A 82 10.91 0.95 2.48
N SER A 83 11.79 1.45 1.60
CA SER A 83 12.98 0.70 1.15
C SER A 83 14.08 0.62 2.21
N SER A 84 14.14 1.57 3.14
CA SER A 84 15.18 1.60 4.18
C SER A 84 14.82 0.76 5.41
N GLU A 85 13.54 0.45 5.60
CA GLU A 85 13.01 -0.37 6.70
C GLU A 85 12.82 -1.85 6.31
N SER A 86 13.18 -2.24 5.07
CA SER A 86 13.11 -3.62 4.53
C SER A 86 14.40 -4.40 4.70
#